data_AF-A0A8S9L404-F1
#
_entry.id   AF-A0A8S9L404-F1
#
_cell.length_a   1.000
_cell.length_b   1.000
_cell.length_c   1.000
_cell.angle_alpha   90.00
_cell.angle_beta   90.00
_cell.angle_gamma   90.00
#
_symmetry.space_group_name_H-M   'P 1'
#
loop_
_entity.id
_entity.type
_entity.pdbx_description
1 polymer ?
#
loop_
_entity_poly.entity_id
_entity_poly.type
_entity_poly.pdbx_seq_one_letter_code
_entity_poly.pdbx_strand_id
1 'polypeptide(L)'
;DYDVETKREKPWSLLSQLLADPILADVPRSPTLSDVITLVSLEKGSAMPLSIVKLDGSSLDVAVMNSATLKDLKIFDQEES
;
A
#
# COMPACT_ATOMS: atom_id res chain seq x y z
N ASP A 1 -24.61 -14.77 -32.49
CA ASP A 1 -24.65 -13.31 -32.52
C ASP A 1 -24.82 -12.85 -31.08
N TYR A 2 -23.70 -12.59 -30.41
CA TYR A 2 -23.72 -12.18 -29.00
C TYR A 2 -23.49 -10.67 -28.98
N ASP A 3 -24.58 -9.93 -29.10
CA ASP A 3 -24.59 -8.49 -28.91
C ASP A 3 -24.41 -8.23 -27.40
N VAL A 4 -23.16 -8.14 -26.97
CA VAL A 4 -22.81 -7.66 -25.64
C VAL A 4 -22.89 -6.15 -25.72
N GLU A 5 -24.09 -5.60 -25.57
CA GLU A 5 -24.28 -4.22 -25.14
C GLU A 5 -23.58 -4.06 -23.78
N THR A 6 -22.30 -3.73 -23.82
CA THR A 6 -21.58 -3.22 -22.67
C THR A 6 -22.19 -1.87 -22.34
N LYS A 7 -23.22 -1.90 -21.49
CA LYS A 7 -23.81 -0.72 -20.89
C LYS A 7 -22.69 0.00 -20.15
N ARG A 8 -22.12 1.01 -20.80
CA ARG A 8 -21.04 1.83 -20.25
C ARG A 8 -21.70 2.77 -19.22
N GLU A 9 -22.14 2.21 -18.10
CA GLU A 9 -22.52 2.97 -16.92
C GLU A 9 -21.34 3.89 -16.59
N LYS A 10 -21.64 5.17 -16.33
CA LYS A 10 -20.63 6.17 -15.98
C LYS A 10 -19.86 5.65 -14.75
N PRO A 11 -18.59 5.22 -14.89
CA PRO A 11 -17.85 4.55 -13.82
C PRO A 11 -17.70 5.43 -12.58
N TRP A 12 -17.86 6.74 -12.77
CA TRP A 12 -17.85 7.76 -11.74
C TRP A 12 -18.87 7.53 -10.62
N SER A 13 -20.06 6.96 -10.88
CA SER A 13 -21.06 6.75 -9.80
C SER A 13 -20.66 5.59 -8.88
N LEU A 14 -20.22 4.47 -9.45
CA LEU A 14 -19.77 3.32 -8.69
C LEU A 14 -18.45 3.64 -7.96
N LEU A 15 -17.51 4.29 -8.64
CA LEU A 15 -16.27 4.74 -8.00
C LEU A 15 -16.56 5.69 -6.84
N SER A 16 -17.49 6.64 -6.99
CA SER A 16 -17.85 7.54 -5.89
C SER A 16 -18.50 6.83 -4.70
N GLN A 17 -19.26 5.76 -4.95
CA GLN A 17 -19.87 4.93 -3.90
C GLN A 17 -18.81 4.08 -3.19
N LEU A 18 -17.87 3.50 -3.94
CA LEU A 18 -16.75 2.74 -3.38
C LEU A 18 -15.82 3.66 -2.57
N LEU A 19 -15.49 4.87 -3.05
CA LEU A 19 -14.70 5.85 -2.30
C LEU A 19 -15.39 6.34 -1.01
N ALA A 20 -16.72 6.20 -0.92
CA ALA A 20 -17.50 6.55 0.25
C ALA A 20 -17.75 5.36 1.20
N ASP A 21 -17.33 4.15 0.82
CA ASP A 21 -17.54 2.95 1.62
C ASP A 21 -16.61 2.95 2.86
N PRO A 22 -17.17 2.88 4.09
CA PRO A 22 -16.37 2.82 5.31
C PRO A 22 -15.39 1.65 5.38
N ILE A 23 -15.64 0.56 4.66
CA ILE A 23 -14.73 -0.59 4.63
C ILE A 23 -13.41 -0.27 3.91
N LEU A 24 -13.42 0.74 3.03
CA LEU A 24 -12.27 1.22 2.28
C LEU A 24 -11.68 2.49 2.87
N ALA A 25 -12.00 2.83 4.13
CA ALA A 25 -11.50 4.03 4.80
C ALA A 25 -9.97 4.05 4.97
N ASP A 26 -9.33 2.88 4.90
CA ASP A 26 -7.89 2.66 4.91
C ASP A 26 -7.24 2.87 3.53
N VAL A 27 -8.03 2.90 2.45
CA VAL A 27 -7.54 3.11 1.08
C VAL A 27 -7.41 4.62 0.80
N PRO A 28 -6.21 5.10 0.42
CA PRO A 28 -6.03 6.50 0.02
C PRO A 28 -6.92 6.86 -1.17
N ARG A 29 -7.62 8.00 -1.09
CA ARG A 29 -8.51 8.48 -2.19
C ARG A 29 -7.77 8.81 -3.48
N SER A 30 -6.47 9.07 -3.39
CA SER A 30 -5.58 9.35 -4.51
C SER A 30 -4.28 8.56 -4.30
N PRO A 31 -4.29 7.26 -4.58
CA PRO A 31 -3.13 6.42 -4.36
C PRO A 31 -2.01 6.80 -5.33
N THR A 32 -0.78 6.79 -4.85
CA THR A 32 0.41 6.85 -5.68
C THR A 32 0.75 5.45 -6.22
N LEU A 33 1.59 5.38 -7.26
CA LEU A 33 2.10 4.09 -7.74
C LEU A 33 2.83 3.31 -6.62
N SER A 34 3.50 4.02 -5.71
CA SER A 34 4.17 3.42 -4.56
C SER A 34 3.17 2.74 -3.62
N ASP A 35 2.03 3.39 -3.34
CA ASP A 35 0.98 2.81 -2.48
C ASP A 35 0.42 1.51 -3.06
N VAL A 36 0.21 1.48 -4.39
CA VAL A 36 -0.26 0.29 -5.09
C VAL A 36 0.78 -0.84 -5.02
N ILE A 37 2.06 -0.52 -5.25
CA ILE A 37 3.15 -1.51 -5.16
C ILE A 37 3.21 -2.08 -3.74
N THR A 38 3.13 -1.25 -2.71
CA THR A 38 3.14 -1.68 -1.31
C THR A 38 1.93 -2.55 -0.98
N LEU A 39 0.71 -2.19 -1.39
CA LEU A 39 -0.50 -3.00 -1.18
C LEU A 39 -0.46 -4.35 -1.91
N VAL A 40 0.09 -4.39 -3.12
CA VAL A 40 0.30 -5.64 -3.86
C VAL A 40 1.34 -6.51 -3.17
N SER A 41 2.42 -5.92 -2.66
CA SER A 41 3.41 -6.65 -1.85
C SER A 41 2.79 -7.21 -0.57
N LEU A 42 1.93 -6.45 0.12
CA LEU A 42 1.14 -6.88 1.28
C LEU A 42 0.30 -8.12 0.99
N GLU A 43 -0.57 -8.03 -0.01
CA GLU A 43 -1.50 -9.10 -0.38
C GLU A 43 -0.78 -10.40 -0.76
N LYS A 44 0.35 -10.27 -1.46
CA LYS A 44 1.14 -11.41 -1.92
C LYS A 44 2.11 -11.95 -0.87
N GLY A 45 2.15 -11.37 0.33
CA GLY A 45 3.15 -11.73 1.36
C GLY A 45 4.59 -11.44 0.92
N SER A 46 4.78 -10.54 -0.05
CA SER A 46 6.08 -10.12 -0.55
C SER A 46 6.70 -9.04 0.33
N ALA A 47 7.98 -8.76 0.12
CA ALA A 47 8.69 -7.71 0.84
C ALA A 47 8.15 -6.32 0.43
N MET A 48 7.88 -5.47 1.42
CA MET A 48 7.41 -4.10 1.26
C MET A 48 8.54 -3.11 1.49
N PRO A 49 8.71 -2.12 0.61
CA PRO A 49 9.64 -1.03 0.84
C PRO A 49 9.07 -0.07 1.90
N LEU A 50 9.86 0.20 2.94
CA LEU A 50 9.60 1.24 3.96
C LEU A 50 10.80 2.18 4.04
N SER A 51 10.54 3.44 4.39
CA SER A 51 11.60 4.40 4.71
C SER A 51 11.46 4.83 6.18
N ILE A 52 12.48 4.56 6.98
CA ILE A 52 12.55 4.91 8.40
C ILE A 52 13.29 6.23 8.52
N VAL A 53 12.63 7.24 9.09
CA VAL A 53 13.25 8.55 9.34
C VAL A 53 13.83 8.54 10.76
N LYS A 54 15.16 8.72 10.86
CA LYS A 54 15.89 8.81 12.12
C LYS A 54 15.77 10.23 12.71
N LEU A 55 16.08 10.37 14.00
CA LEU A 55 16.00 11.65 14.72
C LEU A 55 16.99 12.71 14.22
N ASP A 56 18.09 12.29 13.61
CA ASP A 56 19.08 13.18 12.98
C ASP A 56 18.66 13.67 11.59
N GLY A 57 17.48 13.25 11.11
CA GLY A 57 16.93 13.61 9.81
C GLY A 57 17.41 12.72 8.65
N SER A 58 18.25 11.72 8.92
CA SER A 58 18.60 10.70 7.92
C SER A 58 17.45 9.71 7.70
N SER A 59 17.41 9.07 6.53
CA SER A 59 16.40 8.07 6.17
C SER A 59 17.07 6.74 5.82
N LEU A 60 16.47 5.64 6.27
CA LEU A 60 16.91 4.29 5.97
C LEU A 60 15.80 3.54 5.24
N ASP A 61 16.10 3.08 4.03
CA ASP A 61 15.17 2.30 3.22
C ASP A 61 15.34 0.80 3.51
N VAL A 62 14.27 0.15 3.94
CA VAL A 62 14.25 -1.26 4.32
C VAL A 62 13.12 -2.01 3.61
N ALA A 63 13.37 -3.28 3.28
CA ALA A 63 12.34 -4.16 2.74
C ALA A 63 11.84 -5.11 3.84
N VAL A 64 10.57 -5.02 4.22
CA VAL A 64 9.99 -5.81 5.33
C VAL A 64 8.95 -6.79 4.85
N MET A 65 8.90 -7.97 5.46
CA MET A 65 7.82 -8.93 5.22
C MET A 65 6.58 -8.55 6.04
N ASN A 66 5.38 -8.95 5.60
CA ASN A 66 4.14 -8.62 6.32
C ASN A 66 4.04 -9.24 7.73
N SER A 67 4.92 -10.20 8.05
CA SER A 67 5.04 -10.85 9.36
C SER A 67 6.13 -10.24 10.24
N ALA A 68 6.89 -9.26 9.75
CA ALA A 68 7.99 -8.65 10.49
C ALA A 68 7.46 -7.87 11.70
N THR A 69 8.19 -7.95 12.82
CA THR A 69 7.86 -7.23 14.05
C THR A 69 8.77 -6.03 14.25
N LEU A 70 8.36 -5.10 15.13
CA LEU A 70 9.19 -3.95 15.49
C LEU A 70 10.52 -4.34 16.15
N LYS A 71 10.61 -5.55 16.72
CA LYS A 71 11.85 -6.07 17.29
C LYS A 71 12.87 -6.38 16.20
N ASP A 72 12.40 -6.97 15.10
CA ASP A 72 13.24 -7.30 13.94
C ASP A 72 13.79 -6.02 13.30
N LEU A 73 12.96 -4.97 13.24
CA LEU A 73 13.35 -3.66 12.70
C LEU A 73 14.39 -2.95 13.57
N LYS A 74 14.26 -3.06 14.89
CA LYS A 74 15.20 -2.44 15.84
C LYS A 74 16.60 -3.06 15.78
N ILE A 75 16.70 -4.36 15.51
CA ILE A 75 18.01 -5.05 15.42
C ILE A 75 18.79 -4.53 14.22
N PHE A 76 18.12 -4.28 13.10
CA PHE A 76 18.77 -3.77 11.88
C PHE A 76 19.46 -2.41 12.11
N ASP A 77 18.82 -1.51 12.86
CA ASP A 77 19.40 -0.19 13.17
C ASP A 77 20.60 -0.27 14.14
N GLN A 78 20.72 -1.37 14.91
CA GLN A 78 21.83 -1.56 15.86
C GLN A 78 23.07 -2.22 15.24
N GLU A 79 22.94 -2.92 14.11
CA GLU A 79 24.10 -3.48 13.38
C GLU A 79 24.82 -2.45 12.50
N GLU A 80 24.21 -1.29 12.22
CA GLU A 80 24.76 -0.25 11.35
C GLU A 80 25.46 0.91 12.10
N SER A 81 25.73 0.77 13.41
CA SER A 81 26.43 1.76 14.26
C SER A 81 27.86 1.37 14.60
#